data_AF-A0A9P7JHY0-F1
#
_entry.id   AF-A0A9P7JHY0-F1
#
_cell.length_a   1.000
_cell.length_b   1.000
_cell.length_c   1.000
_cell.angle_alpha   90.00
_cell.angle_beta   90.00
_cell.angle_gamma   90.00
#
_symmetry.space_group_name_H-M   'P 1'
#
loop_
_entity.id
_entity.type
_entity.pdbx_description
1 polymer ?
#
loop_
_entity_poly.entity_id
_entity_poly.type
_entity_poly.pdbx_seq_one_letter_code
_entity_poly.pdbx_strand_id
1 'polypeptide(L)'
;MDTSDSPRTVASENTPLFPAEASQKPKTPLPKRQISILMMLQLAEPIASTSIFPYINQLISELGITGGDDAAVGYYAGIIVGGDMTTCENGFLIVYFGYTQQESLFFVAQALTVLRWSRLSDRIGRKPVLVIGLSGACISILCFGLSTTFWSLVISRCTCGFLNGNVGVMKTMMGELTDSTNMAQAFALFPIVWSLGGFVGPLIGGALARPQDHWPALFANPFWGKYPYFLPCAVAACLFILAFFMMLIFLEETLSTKCRPKLTSATLGVSGGESLHQQSMAYAPLRSLLTPTVVVPIANYAMLAFLDVSFRALLPLFLSTPTYLGGLEFTPSSIGSWLAFFGVMDGVFQALFFAKIVDRFGPKRLFFLMVAWDMAFGTVFMFITASAPTNTVLGAINGLGQTSASMARALGPALATSLFAVSKERNILAGNAAYVVLIMLAGVLRWLGSQLPDEVQDRNE
;
A
#
# COMPACT_ATOMS: atom_id res chain seq x y z
N MET A 1 -26.64 55.44 30.03
CA MET A 1 -25.56 55.90 29.15
C MET A 1 -24.27 55.75 29.95
N ASP A 2 -23.82 54.52 30.14
CA ASP A 2 -22.85 53.80 29.29
C ASP A 2 -21.49 54.49 29.22
N THR A 3 -20.49 53.89 29.87
CA THR A 3 -19.26 53.43 29.21
C THR A 3 -18.44 52.57 30.18
N SER A 4 -18.22 51.33 29.77
CA SER A 4 -17.54 50.25 30.44
C SER A 4 -16.04 50.20 30.12
N ASP A 5 -15.32 49.54 31.02
CA ASP A 5 -13.92 49.13 31.04
C ASP A 5 -13.23 48.77 29.71
N SER A 6 -11.96 49.17 29.61
CA SER A 6 -10.90 48.30 29.08
C SER A 6 -9.56 48.59 29.78
N PRO A 7 -8.97 47.66 30.53
CA PRO A 7 -7.60 47.82 31.03
C PRO A 7 -6.61 47.45 29.92
N ARG A 8 -5.72 48.37 29.59
CA ARG A 8 -4.52 48.11 28.77
C ARG A 8 -3.71 47.01 29.46
N THR A 9 -3.56 45.87 28.82
CA THR A 9 -2.66 44.79 29.23
C THR A 9 -1.22 45.29 29.19
N VAL A 10 -0.69 45.64 30.36
CA VAL A 10 0.73 45.85 30.59
C VAL A 10 1.41 44.50 30.39
N ALA A 11 2.18 44.35 29.32
CA ALA A 11 3.05 43.20 29.13
C ALA A 11 4.02 43.16 30.32
N SER A 12 3.94 42.11 31.14
CA SER A 12 4.81 41.95 32.28
C SER A 12 6.22 41.57 31.81
N GLU A 13 7.22 42.21 32.41
CA GLU A 13 8.66 41.98 32.18
C GLU A 13 9.11 40.55 32.54
N ASN A 14 8.22 39.77 33.17
CA ASN A 14 8.41 38.37 33.51
C ASN A 14 7.84 37.40 32.46
N THR A 15 7.39 37.89 31.31
CA THR A 15 6.99 37.02 30.20
C THR A 15 8.26 36.52 29.50
N PRO A 16 8.63 35.23 29.59
CA PRO A 16 9.86 34.76 28.97
C PRO A 16 9.81 34.99 27.46
N LEU A 17 10.79 35.74 26.95
CA LEU A 17 10.98 36.07 25.52
C LEU A 17 11.38 34.86 24.67
N PHE A 18 11.76 33.76 25.32
CA PHE A 18 11.97 32.46 24.69
C PHE A 18 10.71 31.62 24.88
N PRO A 19 10.19 30.95 23.85
CA PRO A 19 9.21 29.89 24.06
C PRO A 19 9.82 28.94 25.08
N ALA A 20 9.14 28.73 26.22
CA ALA A 20 9.51 27.67 27.15
C ALA A 20 9.80 26.42 26.33
N GLU A 21 10.93 25.74 26.59
CA GLU A 21 11.30 24.46 25.99
C GLU A 21 10.02 23.69 25.69
N ALA A 22 9.74 23.44 24.41
CA ALA A 22 8.50 22.82 23.96
C ALA A 22 8.25 21.62 24.85
N SER A 23 7.33 21.78 25.80
CA SER A 23 6.95 20.76 26.77
C SER A 23 6.59 19.54 25.94
N GLN A 24 7.47 18.53 25.92
CA GLN A 24 7.24 17.33 25.13
C GLN A 24 5.91 16.76 25.61
N LYS A 25 4.87 16.85 24.76
CA LYS A 25 3.54 16.36 25.08
C LYS A 25 3.67 14.93 25.63
N PRO A 26 3.09 14.62 26.80
CA PRO A 26 3.20 13.28 27.37
C PRO A 26 2.69 12.26 26.35
N LYS A 27 3.45 11.19 26.12
CA LYS A 27 3.13 10.19 25.10
C LYS A 27 1.76 9.57 25.34
N THR A 28 0.83 9.79 24.42
CA THR A 28 -0.53 9.26 24.54
C THR A 28 -0.54 7.77 24.23
N PRO A 29 -1.12 6.91 25.10
CA PRO A 29 -1.15 5.47 24.86
C PRO A 29 -2.02 5.13 23.65
N LEU A 30 -1.54 4.22 22.81
CA LEU A 30 -2.27 3.75 21.63
C LEU A 30 -3.53 2.95 22.02
N PRO A 31 -4.65 3.09 21.28
CA PRO A 31 -5.84 2.26 21.44
C PRO A 31 -5.59 0.84 20.91
N LYS A 32 -4.86 0.04 21.70
CA LYS A 32 -4.33 -1.28 21.31
C LYS A 32 -5.39 -2.22 20.74
N ARG A 33 -6.61 -2.21 21.32
CA ARG A 33 -7.71 -3.08 20.87
C ARG A 33 -8.13 -2.76 19.43
N GLN A 34 -8.43 -1.50 19.13
CA GLN A 34 -8.88 -1.09 17.80
C GLN A 34 -7.78 -1.25 16.76
N ILE A 35 -6.53 -0.87 17.09
CA ILE A 35 -5.38 -1.02 16.19
C ILE A 35 -5.09 -2.50 15.91
N SER A 36 -5.14 -3.38 16.93
CA SER A 36 -4.93 -4.81 16.72
C SER A 36 -5.96 -5.42 15.75
N ILE A 37 -7.22 -5.03 15.86
CA ILE A 37 -8.28 -5.48 14.94
C ILE A 37 -7.99 -4.96 13.54
N LEU A 38 -7.61 -3.68 13.42
CA LEU A 38 -7.23 -3.04 12.16
C LEU A 38 -6.07 -3.78 11.47
N MET A 39 -5.06 -4.20 12.24
CA MET A 39 -3.89 -4.92 11.70
C MET A 39 -4.21 -6.36 11.34
N MET A 40 -5.02 -7.07 12.13
CA MET A 40 -5.51 -8.41 11.76
C MET A 40 -6.30 -8.38 10.46
N LEU A 41 -7.14 -7.35 10.31
CA LEU A 41 -7.91 -7.11 9.10
C LEU A 41 -7.00 -6.87 7.89
N GLN A 42 -6.00 -6.01 8.08
CA GLN A 42 -5.03 -5.66 7.06
C GLN A 42 -4.16 -6.86 6.67
N LEU A 43 -3.97 -7.86 7.54
CA LEU A 43 -3.13 -9.04 7.28
C LEU A 43 -3.72 -10.01 6.25
N ALA A 44 -5.05 -10.07 6.11
CA ALA A 44 -5.70 -10.96 5.14
C ALA A 44 -5.35 -10.58 3.69
N GLU A 45 -5.22 -9.28 3.40
CA GLU A 45 -4.91 -8.76 2.06
C GLU A 45 -3.55 -9.20 1.50
N PRO A 46 -2.41 -8.95 2.17
CA PRO A 46 -1.11 -9.34 1.66
C PRO A 46 -0.97 -10.87 1.61
N ILE A 47 -1.56 -11.63 2.53
CA ILE A 47 -1.57 -13.10 2.46
C ILE A 47 -2.27 -13.57 1.19
N ALA A 48 -3.47 -13.06 0.89
CA ALA A 48 -4.21 -13.45 -0.29
C ALA A 48 -3.54 -12.98 -1.60
N SER A 49 -2.91 -11.81 -1.60
CA SER A 49 -2.21 -11.29 -2.77
C SER A 49 -0.95 -12.09 -3.10
N THR A 50 -0.18 -12.46 -2.06
CA THR A 50 1.13 -13.12 -2.24
C THR A 50 1.04 -14.64 -2.29
N SER A 51 -0.06 -15.24 -1.84
CA SER A 51 -0.29 -16.69 -1.97
C SER A 51 -0.44 -17.17 -3.41
N ILE A 52 -0.72 -16.26 -4.34
CA ILE A 52 -0.87 -16.58 -5.76
C ILE A 52 0.50 -16.80 -6.43
N PHE A 53 1.57 -16.17 -5.90
CA PHE A 53 2.89 -16.13 -6.54
C PHE A 53 3.55 -17.50 -6.81
N PRO A 54 3.49 -18.50 -5.91
CA PRO A 54 4.16 -19.77 -6.13
C PRO A 54 3.61 -20.58 -7.31
N TYR A 55 2.33 -20.41 -7.64
CA TYR A 55 1.65 -21.27 -8.61
C TYR A 55 1.09 -20.54 -9.83
N ILE A 56 1.11 -19.19 -9.87
CA ILE A 56 0.53 -18.43 -10.98
C ILE A 56 1.12 -18.79 -12.34
N ASN A 57 2.43 -19.02 -12.42
CA ASN A 57 3.11 -19.37 -13.67
C ASN A 57 2.63 -20.74 -14.19
N GLN A 58 2.52 -21.70 -13.27
CA GLN A 58 2.03 -23.03 -13.61
C GLN A 58 0.55 -23.00 -14.01
N LEU A 59 -0.27 -22.22 -13.30
CA LEU A 59 -1.68 -21.99 -13.64
C LEU A 59 -1.83 -21.41 -15.06
N ILE A 60 -1.03 -20.41 -15.44
CA ILE A 60 -1.10 -19.82 -16.78
C ILE A 60 -0.68 -20.83 -17.87
N SER A 61 0.36 -21.61 -17.62
CA SER A 61 0.81 -22.67 -18.55
C SER A 61 -0.26 -23.75 -18.76
N GLU A 62 -0.92 -24.21 -17.68
CA GLU A 62 -1.98 -25.23 -17.73
C GLU A 62 -3.25 -24.76 -18.45
N LEU A 63 -3.50 -23.45 -18.55
CA LEU A 63 -4.66 -22.88 -19.25
C LEU A 63 -4.56 -22.93 -20.79
N GLY A 64 -3.41 -23.34 -21.35
CA GLY A 64 -3.28 -23.75 -22.75
C GLY A 64 -3.46 -22.65 -23.81
N ILE A 65 -3.50 -21.37 -23.42
CA ILE A 65 -3.70 -20.23 -24.34
C ILE A 65 -2.55 -20.05 -25.32
N THR A 66 -1.41 -20.63 -25.01
CA THR A 66 -0.19 -20.51 -25.82
C THR A 66 0.02 -21.66 -26.78
N GLY A 67 -0.88 -22.65 -26.83
CA GLY A 67 -0.73 -23.80 -27.73
C GLY A 67 0.58 -24.58 -27.52
N GLY A 68 1.22 -24.44 -26.35
CA GLY A 68 2.51 -25.06 -26.04
C GLY A 68 3.74 -24.20 -26.36
N ASP A 69 3.57 -22.95 -26.82
CA ASP A 69 4.67 -22.02 -27.02
C ASP A 69 4.94 -21.21 -25.74
N ASP A 70 5.97 -21.60 -24.98
CA ASP A 70 6.38 -20.89 -23.78
C ASP A 70 6.71 -19.42 -24.08
N ALA A 71 7.08 -19.06 -25.31
CA ALA A 71 7.35 -17.68 -25.71
C ALA A 71 6.08 -16.82 -25.84
N ALA A 72 4.95 -17.42 -26.22
CA ALA A 72 3.67 -16.72 -26.34
C ALA A 72 3.04 -16.41 -24.96
N VAL A 73 3.47 -17.08 -23.88
CA VAL A 73 2.97 -16.85 -22.50
C VAL A 73 3.23 -15.42 -22.08
N GLY A 74 4.43 -14.91 -22.40
CA GLY A 74 4.81 -13.53 -22.13
C GLY A 74 4.29 -12.55 -23.17
N TYR A 75 3.99 -12.97 -24.41
CA TYR A 75 3.36 -12.11 -25.42
C TYR A 75 1.91 -11.75 -25.04
N TYR A 76 1.09 -12.73 -24.63
CA TYR A 76 -0.26 -12.46 -24.12
C TYR A 76 -0.25 -11.76 -22.76
N ALA A 77 0.83 -11.89 -21.99
CA ALA A 77 1.08 -11.02 -20.86
C ALA A 77 1.46 -9.59 -21.28
N GLY A 78 2.18 -9.39 -22.40
CA GLY A 78 2.70 -8.11 -22.85
C GLY A 78 1.72 -7.18 -23.57
N ILE A 79 0.71 -7.70 -24.29
CA ILE A 79 -0.19 -6.91 -25.18
C ILE A 79 -1.02 -5.81 -24.47
N ILE A 80 -1.05 -5.75 -23.14
CA ILE A 80 -1.77 -4.69 -22.43
C ILE A 80 -0.95 -3.39 -22.28
N VAL A 81 0.34 -3.39 -22.63
CA VAL A 81 1.13 -2.15 -22.82
C VAL A 81 1.88 -2.27 -24.14
N GLY A 82 1.38 -1.56 -25.16
CA GLY A 82 1.89 -1.60 -26.54
C GLY A 82 3.37 -1.22 -26.65
N GLY A 83 4.21 -2.24 -26.70
CA GLY A 83 5.58 -2.19 -27.19
C GLY A 83 5.90 -3.53 -27.84
N ASP A 84 6.24 -3.50 -29.13
CA ASP A 84 6.63 -4.69 -29.89
C ASP A 84 7.79 -5.41 -29.18
N MET A 85 7.55 -6.65 -28.75
CA MET A 85 8.51 -7.47 -28.02
C MET A 85 8.83 -8.72 -28.82
N THR A 86 9.59 -8.54 -29.90
CA THR A 86 9.98 -9.64 -30.82
C THR A 86 11.39 -10.18 -30.56
N THR A 87 12.08 -9.79 -29.48
CA THR A 87 13.54 -10.06 -29.36
C THR A 87 13.99 -10.56 -27.99
N CYS A 88 13.30 -11.54 -27.41
CA CYS A 88 13.74 -12.15 -26.14
C CYS A 88 13.75 -13.68 -26.22
N GLU A 89 14.87 -14.24 -26.68
CA GLU A 89 15.12 -15.70 -26.77
C GLU A 89 15.22 -16.42 -25.40
N ASN A 90 15.21 -15.70 -24.28
CA ASN A 90 15.34 -16.28 -22.96
C ASN A 90 13.96 -16.48 -22.31
N GLY A 91 13.48 -17.73 -22.24
CA GLY A 91 12.19 -18.09 -21.63
C GLY A 91 11.99 -17.61 -20.19
N PHE A 92 13.07 -17.32 -19.44
CA PHE A 92 13.00 -16.71 -18.11
C PHE A 92 12.43 -15.27 -18.13
N LEU A 93 12.69 -14.49 -19.19
CA LEU A 93 12.23 -13.11 -19.32
C LEU A 93 10.72 -13.04 -19.55
N ILE A 94 10.19 -14.03 -20.26
CA ILE A 94 8.79 -14.17 -20.66
C ILE A 94 7.91 -14.51 -19.45
N VAL A 95 8.43 -15.35 -18.54
CA VAL A 95 7.79 -15.70 -17.26
C VAL A 95 7.73 -14.49 -16.31
N TYR A 96 8.77 -13.65 -16.25
CA TYR A 96 8.77 -12.43 -15.44
C TYR A 96 7.90 -11.30 -16.03
N PHE A 97 7.77 -11.21 -17.35
CA PHE A 97 6.82 -10.29 -17.98
C PHE A 97 5.36 -10.67 -17.66
N GLY A 98 5.05 -11.98 -17.64
CA GLY A 98 3.80 -12.54 -17.08
C GLY A 98 3.53 -12.12 -15.63
N TYR A 99 4.56 -12.25 -14.78
CA TYR A 99 4.54 -11.91 -13.35
C TYR A 99 4.11 -10.47 -13.06
N THR A 100 4.45 -9.52 -13.93
CA THR A 100 4.19 -8.08 -13.74
C THR A 100 2.80 -7.60 -14.19
N GLN A 101 2.06 -8.36 -15.00
CA GLN A 101 0.92 -7.81 -15.75
C GLN A 101 -0.42 -8.01 -15.02
N GLN A 102 -0.55 -9.10 -14.24
CA GLN A 102 -1.71 -9.32 -13.39
C GLN A 102 -1.79 -8.32 -12.22
N GLU A 103 -0.64 -7.98 -11.64
CA GLU A 103 -0.53 -6.95 -10.61
C GLU A 103 -0.82 -5.55 -11.18
N SER A 104 -0.38 -5.27 -12.40
CA SER A 104 -0.61 -3.98 -13.06
C SER A 104 -2.10 -3.69 -13.28
N LEU A 105 -2.88 -4.66 -13.76
CA LEU A 105 -4.34 -4.49 -13.91
C LEU A 105 -5.07 -4.29 -12.59
N PHE A 106 -4.64 -5.01 -11.55
CA PHE A 106 -5.15 -4.80 -10.20
C PHE A 106 -4.88 -3.36 -9.72
N PHE A 107 -3.65 -2.85 -9.91
CA PHE A 107 -3.29 -1.50 -9.52
C PHE A 107 -3.98 -0.42 -10.36
N VAL A 108 -4.20 -0.64 -11.65
CA VAL A 108 -4.99 0.26 -12.52
C VAL A 108 -6.44 0.31 -12.04
N ALA A 109 -7.08 -0.85 -11.82
CA ALA A 109 -8.44 -0.92 -11.31
C ALA A 109 -8.57 -0.21 -9.94
N GLN A 110 -7.59 -0.44 -9.05
CA GLN A 110 -7.52 0.23 -7.76
C GLN A 110 -7.33 1.75 -7.91
N ALA A 111 -6.46 2.22 -8.80
CA ALA A 111 -6.25 3.65 -9.02
C ALA A 111 -7.54 4.35 -9.47
N LEU A 112 -8.40 3.68 -10.25
CA LEU A 112 -9.67 4.26 -10.72
C LEU A 112 -10.74 4.38 -9.61
N THR A 113 -10.76 3.47 -8.64
CA THR A 113 -11.82 3.42 -7.62
C THR A 113 -11.42 3.85 -6.23
N VAL A 114 -10.14 3.76 -5.85
CA VAL A 114 -9.71 3.99 -4.47
C VAL A 114 -10.06 5.38 -3.98
N LEU A 115 -9.87 6.43 -4.79
CA LEU A 115 -10.29 7.79 -4.44
C LEU A 115 -11.80 7.89 -4.18
N ARG A 116 -12.61 7.18 -4.97
CA ARG A 116 -14.06 7.17 -4.81
C ARG A 116 -14.45 6.50 -3.50
N TRP A 117 -13.84 5.35 -3.18
CA TRP A 117 -14.06 4.64 -1.92
C TRP A 117 -13.59 5.46 -0.71
N SER A 118 -12.44 6.11 -0.79
CA SER A 118 -11.94 6.92 0.33
C SER A 118 -12.80 8.15 0.57
N ARG A 119 -13.27 8.85 -0.47
CA ARG A 119 -14.26 9.94 -0.32
C ARG A 119 -15.63 9.43 0.15
N LEU A 120 -16.04 8.24 -0.29
CA LEU A 120 -17.28 7.63 0.17
C LEU A 120 -17.19 7.34 1.66
N SER A 121 -16.03 6.91 2.16
CA SER A 121 -15.80 6.66 3.58
C SER A 121 -15.89 7.94 4.42
N ASP A 122 -15.52 9.11 3.88
CA ASP A 122 -15.69 10.40 4.55
C ASP A 122 -17.17 10.75 4.77
N ARG A 123 -18.08 10.20 3.94
CA ARG A 123 -19.52 10.47 3.99
C ARG A 123 -20.31 9.41 4.74
N ILE A 124 -20.05 8.14 4.44
CA ILE A 124 -20.81 7.00 4.96
C ILE A 124 -20.19 6.46 6.27
N GLY A 125 -18.95 6.80 6.58
CA GLY A 125 -18.17 6.19 7.67
C GLY A 125 -17.17 5.18 7.13
N ARG A 126 -16.13 4.90 7.93
CA ARG A 126 -15.01 4.03 7.59
C ARG A 126 -15.40 2.57 7.62
N LYS A 127 -16.17 2.15 8.63
CA LYS A 127 -16.53 0.74 8.85
C LYS A 127 -17.33 0.15 7.67
N PRO A 128 -18.43 0.78 7.18
CA PRO A 128 -19.21 0.20 6.07
C PRO A 128 -18.41 0.04 4.78
N VAL A 129 -17.48 0.96 4.50
CA VAL A 129 -16.64 0.88 3.30
C VAL A 129 -15.66 -0.29 3.40
N LEU A 130 -15.03 -0.49 4.56
CA LEU A 130 -14.13 -1.63 4.77
C LEU A 130 -14.88 -2.98 4.71
N VAL A 131 -16.12 -3.05 5.22
CA VAL A 131 -16.98 -4.25 5.10
C VAL A 131 -17.17 -4.62 3.63
N ILE A 132 -17.54 -3.66 2.78
CA ILE A 132 -17.78 -3.90 1.35
C ILE A 132 -16.50 -4.32 0.65
N GLY A 133 -15.37 -3.68 0.95
CA GLY A 133 -14.09 -3.99 0.33
C GLY A 133 -13.58 -5.39 0.67
N LEU A 134 -13.71 -5.84 1.92
CA LEU A 134 -13.35 -7.20 2.33
C LEU A 134 -14.25 -8.26 1.73
N SER A 135 -15.56 -8.04 1.70
CA SER A 135 -16.50 -8.94 1.03
C SER A 135 -16.16 -9.08 -0.44
N GLY A 136 -15.84 -7.95 -1.10
CA GLY A 136 -15.39 -7.94 -2.49
C GLY A 136 -14.10 -8.72 -2.71
N ALA A 137 -13.10 -8.54 -1.84
CA ALA A 137 -11.84 -9.28 -1.88
C ALA A 137 -12.05 -10.79 -1.65
N CYS A 138 -12.92 -11.16 -0.71
CA CYS A 138 -13.27 -12.55 -0.42
C CYS A 138 -13.97 -13.24 -1.61
N ILE A 139 -14.93 -12.58 -2.23
CA ILE A 139 -15.63 -13.12 -3.41
C ILE A 139 -14.65 -13.25 -4.58
N SER A 140 -13.81 -12.23 -4.79
CA SER A 140 -12.81 -12.22 -5.85
C SER A 140 -11.81 -13.38 -5.73
N ILE A 141 -11.25 -13.65 -4.55
CA ILE A 141 -10.29 -14.74 -4.36
C ILE A 141 -10.93 -16.12 -4.53
N LEU A 142 -12.19 -16.29 -4.14
CA LEU A 142 -12.95 -17.52 -4.40
C LEU A 142 -13.23 -17.71 -5.90
N CYS A 143 -13.64 -16.65 -6.60
CA CYS A 143 -13.81 -16.68 -8.05
C CYS A 143 -12.49 -17.00 -8.76
N PHE A 144 -11.36 -16.46 -8.27
CA PHE A 144 -10.03 -16.75 -8.79
C PHE A 144 -9.69 -18.24 -8.68
N GLY A 145 -9.89 -18.86 -7.52
CA GLY A 145 -9.63 -20.30 -7.33
C GLY A 145 -10.54 -21.23 -8.15
N LEU A 146 -11.73 -20.77 -8.55
CA LEU A 146 -12.69 -21.50 -9.39
C LEU A 146 -12.54 -21.19 -10.89
N SER A 147 -11.56 -20.38 -11.28
CA SER A 147 -11.40 -19.95 -12.67
C SER A 147 -10.66 -21.02 -13.49
N THR A 148 -11.23 -21.39 -14.64
CA THR A 148 -10.59 -22.31 -15.62
C THR A 148 -10.24 -21.62 -16.94
N THR A 149 -10.34 -20.29 -16.99
CA THR A 149 -10.00 -19.50 -18.17
C THR A 149 -9.18 -18.29 -17.76
N PHE A 150 -8.25 -17.85 -18.59
CA PHE A 150 -7.43 -16.67 -18.27
C PHE A 150 -8.27 -15.41 -18.07
N TRP A 151 -9.28 -15.17 -18.92
CA TRP A 151 -10.14 -14.01 -18.76
C TRP A 151 -10.92 -14.02 -17.45
N SER A 152 -11.33 -15.19 -16.94
CA SER A 152 -11.97 -15.25 -15.61
C SER A 152 -10.98 -14.94 -14.46
N LEU A 153 -9.71 -15.33 -14.59
CA LEU A 153 -8.64 -14.91 -13.66
C LEU A 153 -8.39 -13.40 -13.72
N VAL A 154 -8.35 -12.81 -14.92
CA VAL A 154 -8.16 -11.37 -15.09
C VAL A 154 -9.35 -10.59 -14.51
N ILE A 155 -10.59 -11.01 -14.81
CA ILE A 155 -11.80 -10.36 -14.30
C ILE A 155 -11.87 -10.45 -12.78
N SER A 156 -11.55 -11.61 -12.19
CA SER A 156 -11.54 -11.76 -10.72
C SER A 156 -10.52 -10.82 -10.07
N ARG A 157 -9.31 -10.66 -10.62
CA ARG A 157 -8.30 -9.70 -10.11
C ARG A 157 -8.70 -8.25 -10.30
N CYS A 158 -9.25 -7.88 -11.46
CA CYS A 158 -9.78 -6.54 -11.68
C CYS A 158 -10.92 -6.23 -10.68
N THR A 159 -11.78 -7.20 -10.41
CA THR A 159 -12.86 -7.08 -9.41
C THR A 159 -12.29 -6.87 -8.01
N CYS A 160 -11.19 -7.58 -7.65
CA CYS A 160 -10.44 -7.32 -6.42
C CYS A 160 -10.00 -5.86 -6.36
N GLY A 161 -9.32 -5.37 -7.41
CA GLY A 161 -8.80 -4.00 -7.48
C GLY A 161 -9.91 -2.95 -7.38
N PHE A 162 -11.02 -3.14 -8.10
CA PHE A 162 -12.16 -2.22 -8.08
C PHE A 162 -12.82 -2.10 -6.70
N LEU A 163 -12.92 -3.21 -5.97
CA LEU A 163 -13.52 -3.26 -4.65
C LEU A 163 -12.52 -2.97 -3.52
N ASN A 164 -11.21 -2.92 -3.81
CA ASN A 164 -10.17 -2.70 -2.80
C ASN A 164 -9.92 -1.21 -2.52
N GLY A 165 -10.86 -0.59 -1.80
CA GLY A 165 -10.69 0.72 -1.17
C GLY A 165 -10.01 0.70 0.20
N ASN A 166 -9.68 -0.50 0.70
CA ASN A 166 -9.35 -0.73 2.10
C ASN A 166 -8.07 -0.02 2.54
N VAL A 167 -7.00 -0.12 1.75
CA VAL A 167 -5.69 0.47 2.09
C VAL A 167 -5.78 1.97 2.39
N GLY A 168 -6.56 2.73 1.60
CA GLY A 168 -6.72 4.17 1.81
C GLY A 168 -7.57 4.49 3.05
N VAL A 169 -8.65 3.73 3.27
CA VAL A 169 -9.54 3.90 4.43
C VAL A 169 -8.84 3.49 5.72
N MET A 170 -7.99 2.46 5.70
CA MET A 170 -7.23 1.98 6.85
C MET A 170 -6.22 3.02 7.33
N LYS A 171 -5.49 3.65 6.42
CA LYS A 171 -4.57 4.76 6.73
C LYS A 171 -5.31 5.94 7.34
N THR A 172 -6.52 6.20 6.87
CA THR A 172 -7.41 7.23 7.39
C THR A 172 -7.86 6.91 8.81
N MET A 173 -8.35 5.69 9.06
CA MET A 173 -8.72 5.22 10.41
C MET A 173 -7.54 5.29 11.37
N MET A 174 -6.35 4.84 10.92
CA MET A 174 -5.15 4.93 11.74
C MET A 174 -4.86 6.38 12.10
N GLY A 175 -4.91 7.28 11.12
CA GLY A 175 -4.72 8.70 11.33
C GLY A 175 -5.74 9.37 12.25
N GLU A 176 -6.97 8.87 12.33
CA GLU A 176 -8.02 9.34 13.26
C GLU A 176 -7.82 8.80 14.69
N LEU A 177 -7.17 7.64 14.83
CA LEU A 177 -6.89 6.99 16.12
C LEU A 177 -5.57 7.42 16.77
N THR A 178 -4.72 8.13 16.03
CA THR A 178 -3.37 8.50 16.45
C THR A 178 -3.19 10.01 16.52
N ASP A 179 -2.23 10.44 17.33
CA ASP A 179 -1.76 11.82 17.43
C ASP A 179 -0.28 11.95 17.03
N SER A 180 0.26 13.16 16.96
CA SER A 180 1.68 13.39 16.62
C SER A 180 2.66 12.56 17.47
N THR A 181 2.32 12.26 18.72
CA THR A 181 3.20 11.55 19.67
C THR A 181 3.28 10.04 19.43
N ASN A 182 2.20 9.41 18.97
CA ASN A 182 2.09 7.96 18.82
C ASN A 182 1.94 7.49 17.37
N MET A 183 1.74 8.41 16.43
CA MET A 183 1.56 8.14 15.00
C MET A 183 2.71 7.31 14.42
N ALA A 184 3.96 7.56 14.85
CA ALA A 184 5.12 6.78 14.40
C ALA A 184 5.00 5.28 14.71
N GLN A 185 4.55 4.94 15.91
CA GLN A 185 4.39 3.54 16.33
C GLN A 185 3.25 2.86 15.58
N ALA A 186 2.17 3.59 15.31
CA ALA A 186 1.02 3.10 14.60
C ALA A 186 1.29 2.84 13.11
N PHE A 187 1.91 3.79 12.40
CA PHE A 187 2.21 3.62 10.97
C PHE A 187 3.34 2.62 10.71
N ALA A 188 4.19 2.34 11.71
CA ALA A 188 5.17 1.24 11.66
C ALA A 188 4.52 -0.13 11.39
N LEU A 189 3.27 -0.32 11.82
CA LEU A 189 2.58 -1.60 11.74
C LEU A 189 2.21 -1.99 10.30
N PHE A 190 2.00 -1.02 9.41
CA PHE A 190 1.62 -1.30 8.02
C PHE A 190 2.70 -2.09 7.25
N PRO A 191 3.97 -1.64 7.18
CA PRO A 191 5.05 -2.41 6.56
C PRO A 191 5.27 -3.80 7.20
N ILE A 192 5.15 -3.90 8.53
CA ILE A 192 5.27 -5.18 9.26
C ILE A 192 4.21 -6.18 8.81
N VAL A 193 2.95 -5.75 8.70
CA VAL A 193 1.84 -6.59 8.23
C VAL A 193 2.06 -7.05 6.79
N TRP A 194 2.57 -6.16 5.92
CA TRP A 194 2.91 -6.53 4.54
C TRP A 194 4.07 -7.52 4.46
N SER A 195 5.10 -7.36 5.31
CA SER A 195 6.22 -8.30 5.40
C SER A 195 5.77 -9.67 5.91
N LEU A 196 4.93 -9.72 6.95
CA LEU A 196 4.36 -10.95 7.47
C LEU A 196 3.48 -11.64 6.43
N GLY A 197 2.63 -10.89 5.74
CA GLY A 197 1.79 -11.43 4.67
C GLY A 197 2.61 -11.95 3.49
N GLY A 198 3.67 -11.25 3.10
CA GLY A 198 4.60 -11.67 2.04
C GLY A 198 5.43 -12.90 2.40
N PHE A 199 5.57 -13.23 3.68
CA PHE A 199 6.17 -14.49 4.14
C PHE A 199 5.13 -15.63 4.20
N VAL A 200 3.97 -15.39 4.84
CA VAL A 200 2.94 -16.41 5.07
C VAL A 200 2.20 -16.78 3.78
N GLY A 201 1.95 -15.82 2.89
CA GLY A 201 1.20 -16.05 1.65
C GLY A 201 1.85 -17.09 0.75
N PRO A 202 3.12 -16.93 0.31
CA PRO A 202 3.79 -17.92 -0.52
C PRO A 202 3.92 -19.30 0.13
N LEU A 203 4.03 -19.37 1.46
CA LEU A 203 4.01 -20.66 2.18
C LEU A 203 2.66 -21.37 2.01
N ILE A 204 1.55 -20.66 2.21
CA ILE A 204 0.19 -21.19 1.99
C ILE A 204 0.00 -21.59 0.52
N GLY A 205 0.40 -20.71 -0.39
CA GLY A 205 0.27 -20.92 -1.83
C GLY A 205 1.03 -22.14 -2.35
N GLY A 206 2.31 -22.26 -1.97
CA GLY A 206 3.17 -23.34 -2.41
C GLY A 206 2.84 -24.69 -1.76
N ALA A 207 2.54 -24.71 -0.45
CA ALA A 207 2.26 -25.95 0.25
C ALA A 207 0.90 -26.55 -0.09
N LEU A 208 -0.11 -25.72 -0.38
CA LEU A 208 -1.48 -26.18 -0.62
C LEU A 208 -1.84 -26.28 -2.11
N ALA A 209 -0.95 -25.87 -3.02
CA ALA A 209 -1.15 -26.07 -4.44
C ALA A 209 -1.24 -27.58 -4.77
N ARG A 210 -2.13 -27.93 -5.72
CA ARG A 210 -2.30 -29.30 -6.24
C ARG A 210 -2.47 -30.35 -5.13
N PRO A 211 -3.53 -30.24 -4.31
CA PRO A 211 -3.72 -31.12 -3.16
C PRO A 211 -3.94 -32.60 -3.55
N GLN A 212 -4.43 -32.86 -4.77
CA GLN A 212 -4.63 -34.21 -5.27
C GLN A 212 -3.31 -34.97 -5.49
N ASP A 213 -2.21 -34.27 -5.83
CA ASP A 213 -0.91 -34.90 -6.05
C ASP A 213 -0.16 -35.11 -4.73
N HIS A 214 -0.24 -34.13 -3.83
CA HIS A 214 0.44 -34.20 -2.52
C HIS A 214 -0.29 -35.09 -1.51
N TRP A 215 -1.63 -35.11 -1.53
CA TRP A 215 -2.46 -35.84 -0.56
C TRP A 215 -3.64 -36.57 -1.25
N PRO A 216 -3.35 -37.58 -2.10
CA PRO A 216 -4.37 -38.29 -2.88
C PRO A 216 -5.42 -39.00 -2.01
N ALA A 217 -5.06 -39.44 -0.80
CA ALA A 217 -5.98 -40.11 0.13
C ALA A 217 -7.08 -39.18 0.69
N LEU A 218 -6.78 -37.89 0.86
CA LEU A 218 -7.74 -36.90 1.38
C LEU A 218 -8.49 -36.17 0.27
N PHE A 219 -7.89 -36.03 -0.92
CA PHE A 219 -8.41 -35.22 -2.02
C PHE A 219 -8.67 -36.03 -3.29
N ALA A 220 -9.32 -37.19 -3.16
CA ALA A 220 -9.66 -38.08 -4.28
C ALA A 220 -10.79 -37.56 -5.20
N ASN A 221 -11.51 -36.50 -4.80
CA ASN A 221 -12.65 -35.98 -5.56
C ASN A 221 -12.17 -35.30 -6.87
N PRO A 222 -12.80 -35.57 -8.03
CA PRO A 222 -12.47 -34.94 -9.32
C PRO A 222 -12.49 -33.40 -9.32
N PHE A 223 -13.19 -32.79 -8.36
CA PHE A 223 -13.19 -31.34 -8.17
C PHE A 223 -11.77 -30.76 -8.04
N TRP A 224 -10.87 -31.45 -7.31
CA TRP A 224 -9.50 -30.97 -7.07
C TRP A 224 -8.60 -31.10 -8.30
N GLY A 225 -8.91 -32.03 -9.20
CA GLY A 225 -8.25 -32.13 -10.51
C GLY A 225 -8.71 -31.03 -11.47
N LYS A 226 -9.99 -30.63 -11.38
CA LYS A 226 -10.52 -29.51 -12.18
C LYS A 226 -10.06 -28.15 -11.65
N TYR A 227 -9.93 -28.00 -10.34
CA TYR A 227 -9.54 -26.75 -9.67
C TYR A 227 -8.33 -26.96 -8.73
N PRO A 228 -7.13 -27.21 -9.27
CA PRO A 228 -5.94 -27.56 -8.49
C PRO A 228 -5.47 -26.46 -7.51
N TYR A 229 -5.85 -25.20 -7.75
CA TYR A 229 -5.44 -24.05 -6.94
C TYR A 229 -6.57 -23.48 -6.07
N PHE A 230 -7.71 -24.16 -5.99
CA PHE A 230 -8.84 -23.70 -5.16
C PHE A 230 -8.51 -23.76 -3.67
N LEU A 231 -7.75 -24.76 -3.20
CA LEU A 231 -7.43 -24.94 -1.79
C LEU A 231 -6.68 -23.75 -1.17
N PRO A 232 -5.55 -23.25 -1.72
CA PRO A 232 -4.87 -22.07 -1.19
C PRO A 232 -5.78 -20.82 -1.22
N CYS A 233 -6.62 -20.69 -2.24
CA CYS A 233 -7.60 -19.59 -2.34
C CYS A 233 -8.69 -19.68 -1.26
N ALA A 234 -9.17 -20.88 -0.96
CA ALA A 234 -10.16 -21.13 0.08
C ALA A 234 -9.61 -20.82 1.47
N VAL A 235 -8.36 -21.18 1.76
CA VAL A 235 -7.69 -20.82 3.02
C VAL A 235 -7.56 -19.30 3.15
N ALA A 236 -7.16 -18.60 2.09
CA ALA A 236 -7.11 -17.14 2.09
C ALA A 236 -8.52 -16.52 2.27
N ALA A 237 -9.55 -17.08 1.66
CA ALA A 237 -10.94 -16.65 1.83
C ALA A 237 -11.42 -16.83 3.29
N CYS A 238 -11.05 -17.93 3.95
CA CYS A 238 -11.36 -18.14 5.37
C CYS A 238 -10.77 -17.04 6.26
N LEU A 239 -9.57 -16.55 5.95
CA LEU A 239 -8.97 -15.42 6.66
C LEU A 239 -9.77 -14.13 6.44
N PHE A 240 -10.23 -13.85 5.21
CA PHE A 240 -11.12 -12.71 4.95
C PHE A 240 -12.46 -12.83 5.69
N ILE A 241 -13.06 -14.02 5.73
CA ILE A 241 -14.31 -14.27 6.45
C ILE A 241 -14.11 -14.04 7.95
N LEU A 242 -13.02 -14.56 8.53
CA LEU A 242 -12.68 -14.31 9.93
C LEU A 242 -12.50 -12.81 10.21
N ALA A 243 -11.78 -12.12 9.33
CA ALA A 243 -11.53 -10.69 9.42
C ALA A 243 -12.83 -9.86 9.28
N PHE A 244 -13.75 -10.30 8.42
CA PHE A 244 -15.08 -9.72 8.24
C PHE A 244 -15.92 -9.83 9.53
N PHE A 245 -15.98 -11.01 10.15
CA PHE A 245 -16.71 -11.17 11.42
C PHE A 245 -16.07 -10.38 12.56
N MET A 246 -14.74 -10.39 12.66
CA MET A 246 -14.01 -9.58 13.64
C MET A 246 -14.33 -8.08 13.49
N MET A 247 -14.38 -7.58 12.25
CA MET A 247 -14.77 -6.20 11.99
C MET A 247 -16.21 -5.90 12.42
N LEU A 248 -17.15 -6.74 12.02
CA LEU A 248 -18.58 -6.49 12.30
C LEU A 248 -18.83 -6.36 13.81
N ILE A 249 -18.21 -7.23 14.61
CA ILE A 249 -18.45 -7.32 16.06
C ILE A 249 -17.61 -6.30 16.83
N PHE A 250 -16.32 -6.13 16.48
CA PHE A 250 -15.37 -5.43 17.36
C PHE A 250 -14.84 -4.10 16.82
N LEU A 251 -14.92 -3.83 15.52
CA LEU A 251 -14.44 -2.56 14.98
C LEU A 251 -15.50 -1.48 15.23
N GLU A 252 -15.08 -0.39 15.87
CA GLU A 252 -15.92 0.79 16.09
C GLU A 252 -15.70 1.80 14.96
N GLU A 253 -16.71 2.63 14.70
CA GLU A 253 -16.62 3.70 13.71
C GLU A 253 -15.72 4.83 14.25
N THR A 254 -14.75 5.28 13.44
CA THR A 254 -13.78 6.31 13.85
C THR A 254 -14.17 7.71 13.38
N LEU A 255 -15.09 7.82 12.40
CA LEU A 255 -15.51 9.10 11.86
C LEU A 255 -16.16 9.98 12.95
N SER A 256 -15.49 11.08 13.31
CA SER A 256 -15.88 11.95 14.44
C SER A 256 -17.29 12.55 14.30
N THR A 257 -17.77 12.80 13.08
CA THR A 257 -19.12 13.31 12.81
C THR A 257 -20.22 12.32 13.21
N LYS A 258 -19.94 11.02 13.22
CA LYS A 258 -20.88 9.97 13.65
C LYS A 258 -20.72 9.56 15.12
N CYS A 259 -19.55 9.82 15.73
CA CYS A 259 -19.30 9.54 17.15
C CYS A 259 -19.90 10.57 18.11
N ARG A 260 -20.25 11.79 17.66
CA ARG A 260 -20.91 12.77 18.53
C ARG A 260 -22.40 12.42 18.73
N PRO A 261 -22.88 12.22 19.97
CA PRO A 261 -24.30 12.08 20.22
C PRO A 261 -25.02 13.39 19.85
N LYS A 262 -26.24 13.29 19.28
CA LYS A 262 -27.13 14.43 18.92
C LYS A 262 -27.59 15.28 20.12
N LEU A 263 -26.99 15.12 21.31
CA LEU A 263 -27.57 15.54 22.59
C LEU A 263 -27.07 16.90 23.11
N THR A 264 -26.49 17.77 22.27
CA THR A 264 -26.01 19.09 22.75
C THR A 264 -26.02 20.16 21.65
N SER A 265 -27.07 20.21 20.83
CA SER A 265 -27.34 21.38 19.96
C SER A 265 -28.47 22.27 20.49
N ALA A 266 -29.03 21.98 21.68
CA ALA A 266 -30.13 22.75 22.25
C ALA A 266 -29.70 23.81 23.29
N THR A 267 -28.45 23.85 23.75
CA THR A 267 -28.08 24.69 24.91
C THR A 267 -26.92 25.66 24.73
N LEU A 268 -26.21 25.71 23.59
CA LEU A 268 -25.19 26.75 23.34
C LEU A 268 -25.25 27.21 21.88
N GLY A 269 -25.86 28.37 21.67
CA GLY A 269 -26.01 29.05 20.37
C GLY A 269 -24.71 29.61 19.78
N VAL A 270 -23.56 28.92 19.95
CA VAL A 270 -22.24 29.37 19.47
C VAL A 270 -21.61 28.40 18.45
N SER A 271 -22.09 27.16 18.30
CA SER A 271 -21.46 26.15 17.42
C SER A 271 -22.09 25.98 16.01
N GLY A 272 -22.87 26.96 15.54
CA GLY A 272 -23.44 26.93 14.19
C GLY A 272 -22.38 27.10 13.08
N GLY A 273 -21.32 27.87 13.34
CA GLY A 273 -20.29 28.18 12.34
C GLY A 273 -19.32 27.02 12.07
N GLU A 274 -18.81 26.36 13.11
CA GLU A 274 -17.82 25.28 12.97
C GLU A 274 -18.38 24.02 12.31
N SER A 275 -19.63 23.66 12.64
CA SER A 275 -20.29 22.47 12.07
C SER A 275 -20.60 22.63 10.58
N LEU A 276 -21.03 23.84 10.17
CA LEU A 276 -21.23 24.20 8.77
C LEU A 276 -19.91 24.26 7.98
N HIS A 277 -18.84 24.81 8.56
CA HIS A 277 -17.54 24.90 7.90
C HIS A 277 -16.89 23.51 7.72
N GLN A 278 -17.00 22.63 8.72
CA GLN A 278 -16.45 21.28 8.67
C GLN A 278 -17.24 20.34 7.74
N GLN A 279 -18.57 20.51 7.65
CA GLN A 279 -19.39 19.85 6.62
C GLN A 279 -19.10 20.41 5.22
N SER A 280 -18.97 21.73 5.06
CA SER A 280 -18.65 22.34 3.77
C SER A 280 -17.33 21.82 3.20
N MET A 281 -16.31 21.62 4.05
CA MET A 281 -15.03 21.04 3.65
C MET A 281 -15.11 19.54 3.27
N ALA A 282 -16.01 18.75 3.87
CA ALA A 282 -16.24 17.36 3.45
C ALA A 282 -16.82 17.26 2.02
N TYR A 283 -17.51 18.32 1.56
CA TYR A 283 -18.00 18.46 0.19
C TYR A 283 -17.05 19.22 -0.72
N ALA A 284 -15.88 19.62 -0.22
CA ALA A 284 -14.96 20.44 -0.98
C ALA A 284 -14.57 19.75 -2.30
N PRO A 285 -14.54 20.52 -3.41
CA PRO A 285 -14.07 20.01 -4.69
C PRO A 285 -12.59 19.62 -4.57
N LEU A 286 -12.18 18.55 -5.24
CA LEU A 286 -10.80 18.04 -5.15
C LEU A 286 -9.74 19.12 -5.36
N ARG A 287 -10.00 20.09 -6.24
CA ARG A 287 -9.08 21.19 -6.55
C ARG A 287 -8.70 22.03 -5.33
N SER A 288 -9.59 22.21 -4.35
CA SER A 288 -9.27 22.99 -3.16
C SER A 288 -8.42 22.19 -2.15
N LEU A 289 -8.32 20.87 -2.31
CA LEU A 289 -7.47 20.00 -1.49
C LEU A 289 -6.04 19.88 -2.06
N LEU A 290 -5.81 20.25 -3.32
CA LEU A 290 -4.48 20.24 -3.94
C LEU A 290 -3.67 21.49 -3.55
N THR A 291 -3.45 21.68 -2.25
CA THR A 291 -2.50 22.67 -1.72
C THR A 291 -1.08 22.10 -1.79
N PRO A 292 -0.03 22.93 -1.88
CA PRO A 292 1.36 22.45 -1.92
C PRO A 292 1.71 21.54 -0.73
N THR A 293 1.16 21.83 0.45
CA THR A 293 1.30 21.01 1.67
C THR A 293 0.77 19.58 1.52
N VAL A 294 -0.23 19.36 0.67
CA VAL A 294 -0.83 18.04 0.39
C VAL A 294 -0.17 17.38 -0.84
N VAL A 295 0.13 18.17 -1.88
CA VAL A 295 0.71 17.66 -3.12
C VAL A 295 2.12 17.12 -2.91
N VAL A 296 2.97 17.77 -2.10
CA VAL A 296 4.35 17.34 -1.88
C VAL A 296 4.44 15.94 -1.23
N PRO A 297 3.75 15.62 -0.11
CA PRO A 297 3.72 14.26 0.44
C PRO A 297 3.16 13.21 -0.53
N ILE A 298 2.12 13.56 -1.30
CA ILE A 298 1.52 12.66 -2.30
C ILE A 298 2.50 12.35 -3.43
N ALA A 299 3.21 13.37 -3.94
CA ALA A 299 4.23 13.20 -4.98
C ALA A 299 5.41 12.34 -4.47
N ASN A 300 5.85 12.55 -3.23
CA ASN A 300 6.84 11.69 -2.58
C ASN A 300 6.35 10.24 -2.49
N TYR A 301 5.08 10.00 -2.16
CA TYR A 301 4.53 8.64 -2.11
C TYR A 301 4.49 7.96 -3.48
N ALA A 302 4.04 8.68 -4.50
CA ALA A 302 3.98 8.15 -5.86
C ALA A 302 5.38 7.78 -6.38
N MET A 303 6.36 8.67 -6.18
CA MET A 303 7.74 8.44 -6.61
C MET A 303 8.39 7.30 -5.80
N LEU A 304 8.18 7.24 -4.48
CA LEU A 304 8.66 6.14 -3.66
C LEU A 304 8.04 4.80 -4.08
N ALA A 305 6.74 4.76 -4.36
CA ALA A 305 6.06 3.57 -4.86
C ALA A 305 6.56 3.13 -6.24
N PHE A 306 6.86 4.08 -7.13
CA PHE A 306 7.47 3.80 -8.42
C PHE A 306 8.85 3.15 -8.26
N LEU A 307 9.72 3.75 -7.45
CA LEU A 307 11.09 3.28 -7.22
C LEU A 307 11.12 1.89 -6.56
N ASP A 308 10.32 1.70 -5.51
CA ASP A 308 10.24 0.42 -4.78
C ASP A 308 9.83 -0.73 -5.72
N VAL A 309 8.72 -0.56 -6.44
CA VAL A 309 8.22 -1.62 -7.33
C VAL A 309 9.14 -1.85 -8.51
N SER A 310 9.74 -0.79 -9.07
CA SER A 310 10.74 -0.92 -10.13
C SER A 310 11.98 -1.69 -9.67
N PHE A 311 12.48 -1.38 -8.46
CA PHE A 311 13.62 -2.08 -7.89
C PHE A 311 13.30 -3.56 -7.60
N ARG A 312 12.13 -3.85 -7.00
CA ARG A 312 11.66 -5.23 -6.75
C ARG A 312 11.52 -6.04 -8.05
N ALA A 313 11.13 -5.42 -9.15
CA ALA A 313 11.06 -6.07 -10.46
C ALA A 313 12.44 -6.32 -11.09
N LEU A 314 13.39 -5.38 -10.94
CA LEU A 314 14.73 -5.50 -11.52
C LEU A 314 15.69 -6.37 -10.72
N LEU A 315 15.49 -6.53 -9.42
CA LEU A 315 16.45 -7.24 -8.56
C LEU A 315 16.63 -8.72 -8.97
N PRO A 316 15.58 -9.55 -9.13
CA PRO A 316 15.76 -10.93 -9.55
C PRO A 316 16.35 -11.04 -10.95
N LEU A 317 15.99 -10.11 -11.84
CA LEU A 317 16.45 -10.04 -13.22
C LEU A 317 17.95 -9.74 -13.30
N PHE A 318 18.46 -8.87 -12.43
CA PHE A 318 19.90 -8.64 -12.28
C PHE A 318 20.63 -9.89 -11.82
N LEU A 319 20.08 -10.54 -10.78
CA LEU A 319 20.70 -11.70 -10.16
C LEU A 319 20.79 -12.88 -11.12
N SER A 320 19.79 -13.08 -11.99
CA SER A 320 19.79 -14.19 -12.96
C SER A 320 20.57 -13.89 -14.25
N THR A 321 20.82 -12.62 -14.58
CA THR A 321 21.53 -12.24 -15.81
C THR A 321 22.95 -12.85 -15.81
N PRO A 322 23.43 -13.41 -16.94
CA PRO A 322 24.78 -13.98 -17.04
C PRO A 322 25.89 -12.99 -16.71
N THR A 323 27.02 -13.53 -16.22
CA THR A 323 28.18 -12.73 -15.80
C THR A 323 28.79 -11.88 -16.92
N TYR A 324 28.78 -12.37 -18.16
CA TYR A 324 29.31 -11.63 -19.32
C TYR A 324 28.46 -10.40 -19.70
N LEU A 325 27.18 -10.36 -19.30
CA LEU A 325 26.31 -9.19 -19.44
C LEU A 325 26.34 -8.30 -18.18
N GLY A 326 27.22 -8.58 -17.21
CA GLY A 326 27.34 -7.82 -15.97
C GLY A 326 26.29 -8.16 -14.91
N GLY A 327 25.66 -9.34 -14.98
CA GLY A 327 24.83 -9.89 -13.91
C GLY A 327 25.60 -10.85 -13.00
N LEU A 328 24.89 -11.57 -12.13
CA LEU A 328 25.48 -12.50 -11.15
C LEU A 328 25.27 -13.98 -11.45
N GLU A 329 24.43 -14.32 -12.44
CA GLU A 329 24.14 -15.69 -12.88
C GLU A 329 23.72 -16.64 -11.73
N PHE A 330 22.98 -16.10 -10.76
CA PHE A 330 22.46 -16.87 -9.64
C PHE A 330 21.36 -17.82 -10.11
N THR A 331 21.35 -19.01 -9.52
CA THR A 331 20.28 -19.98 -9.74
C THR A 331 18.96 -19.46 -9.14
N PRO A 332 17.80 -19.85 -9.71
CA PRO A 332 16.50 -19.43 -9.19
C PRO A 332 16.28 -19.74 -7.70
N SER A 333 16.81 -20.87 -7.21
CA SER A 333 16.75 -21.25 -5.80
C SER A 333 17.56 -20.32 -4.91
N SER A 334 18.77 -19.93 -5.32
CA SER A 334 19.59 -18.96 -4.59
C SER A 334 18.95 -17.57 -4.55
N ILE A 335 18.35 -17.12 -5.66
CA ILE A 335 17.59 -15.86 -5.71
C ILE A 335 16.42 -15.91 -4.72
N GLY A 336 15.66 -17.01 -4.72
CA GLY A 336 14.55 -17.22 -3.79
C GLY A 336 14.99 -17.18 -2.31
N SER A 337 16.10 -17.83 -1.97
CA SER A 337 16.66 -17.80 -0.61
C SER A 337 17.10 -16.39 -0.19
N TRP A 338 17.74 -15.63 -1.08
CA TRP A 338 18.15 -14.25 -0.81
C TRP A 338 16.96 -13.31 -0.58
N LEU A 339 15.93 -13.40 -1.42
CA LEU A 339 14.71 -12.60 -1.27
C LEU A 339 13.96 -12.96 0.02
N ALA A 340 13.90 -14.24 0.37
CA ALA A 340 13.29 -14.70 1.63
C ALA A 340 14.04 -14.17 2.85
N PHE A 341 15.39 -14.27 2.85
CA PHE A 341 16.22 -13.72 3.93
C PHE A 341 16.04 -12.21 4.07
N PHE A 342 16.07 -11.47 2.96
CA PHE A 342 15.85 -10.02 2.95
C PHE A 342 14.48 -9.64 3.51
N GLY A 343 13.41 -10.31 3.09
CA GLY A 343 12.05 -10.03 3.57
C GLY A 343 11.86 -10.29 5.07
N VAL A 344 12.44 -11.37 5.60
CA VAL A 344 12.40 -11.65 7.06
C VAL A 344 13.22 -10.61 7.83
N MET A 345 14.42 -10.28 7.35
CA MET A 345 15.26 -9.26 7.99
C MET A 345 14.57 -7.90 8.01
N ASP A 346 14.00 -7.47 6.88
CA ASP A 346 13.29 -6.20 6.75
C ASP A 346 12.10 -6.14 7.71
N GLY A 347 11.24 -7.17 7.72
CA GLY A 347 10.09 -7.23 8.64
C GLY A 347 10.47 -7.17 10.12
N VAL A 348 11.51 -7.92 10.53
CA VAL A 348 12.01 -7.90 11.91
C VAL A 348 12.63 -6.55 12.26
N PHE A 349 13.41 -5.98 11.35
CA PHE A 349 14.05 -4.69 11.58
C PHE A 349 13.02 -3.56 11.70
N GLN A 350 12.02 -3.54 10.82
CA GLN A 350 10.90 -2.61 10.86
C GLN A 350 10.15 -2.73 12.20
N ALA A 351 9.86 -3.94 12.65
CA ALA A 351 9.16 -4.18 13.92
C ALA A 351 9.92 -3.67 15.15
N LEU A 352 11.24 -3.80 15.17
CA LEU A 352 12.04 -3.49 16.36
C LEU A 352 12.56 -2.05 16.39
N PHE A 353 12.86 -1.48 15.22
CA PHE A 353 13.64 -0.24 15.12
C PHE A 353 12.89 0.94 14.51
N PHE A 354 11.82 0.74 13.72
CA PHE A 354 11.17 1.86 13.01
C PHE A 354 10.76 3.00 13.96
N ALA A 355 9.92 2.71 14.96
CA ALA A 355 9.43 3.74 15.87
C ALA A 355 10.56 4.39 16.68
N LYS A 356 11.56 3.60 17.12
CA LYS A 356 12.72 4.11 17.87
C LYS A 356 13.56 5.07 17.03
N ILE A 357 13.74 4.77 15.75
CA ILE A 357 14.51 5.60 14.83
C ILE A 357 13.73 6.89 14.50
N VAL A 358 12.41 6.81 14.27
CA VAL A 358 11.56 8.00 14.09
C VAL A 358 11.63 8.91 15.31
N ASP A 359 11.47 8.36 16.52
CA ASP A 359 11.53 9.12 17.78
C ASP A 359 12.92 9.76 17.99
N ARG A 360 14.00 9.13 17.53
CA ARG A 360 15.37 9.61 17.75
C ARG A 360 15.85 10.63 16.72
N PHE A 361 15.53 10.42 15.45
CA PHE A 361 16.05 11.24 14.34
C PHE A 361 15.00 12.18 13.74
N GLY A 362 13.73 11.97 14.04
CA GLY A 362 12.61 12.68 13.43
C GLY A 362 12.19 12.05 12.08
N PRO A 363 10.91 12.24 11.68
CA PRO A 363 10.34 11.60 10.50
C PRO A 363 10.98 12.07 9.19
N LYS A 364 11.34 13.36 9.08
CA LYS A 364 11.98 13.90 7.87
C LYS A 364 13.38 13.32 7.67
N ARG A 365 14.23 13.32 8.70
CA ARG A 365 15.59 12.75 8.58
C ARG A 365 15.54 11.26 8.29
N LEU A 366 14.57 10.53 8.87
CA LEU A 366 14.38 9.12 8.54
C LEU A 366 14.02 8.93 7.07
N PHE A 367 13.07 9.72 6.55
CA PHE A 367 12.72 9.69 5.13
C PHE A 367 13.95 9.93 4.24
N PHE A 368 14.81 10.89 4.60
CA PHE A 368 16.07 11.16 3.90
C PHE A 368 17.12 10.05 4.00
N LEU A 369 17.26 9.41 5.16
CA LEU A 369 18.26 8.37 5.37
C LEU A 369 17.85 7.05 4.71
N MET A 370 16.53 6.79 4.63
CA MET A 370 15.96 5.52 4.22
C MET A 370 15.27 5.57 2.86
N VAL A 371 15.58 6.54 1.98
CA VAL A 371 15.06 6.57 0.59
C VAL A 371 15.35 5.25 -0.14
N ALA A 372 16.40 4.54 0.25
CA ALA A 372 16.81 3.26 -0.32
C ALA A 372 16.18 2.02 0.34
N TRP A 373 15.38 2.17 1.41
CA TRP A 373 14.80 1.06 2.19
C TRP A 373 13.29 1.23 2.42
N ASP A 374 12.57 0.11 2.58
CA ASP A 374 11.10 0.03 2.64
C ASP A 374 10.48 0.86 3.81
N MET A 375 11.30 1.22 4.80
CA MET A 375 10.94 2.07 5.94
C MET A 375 10.45 3.47 5.55
N ALA A 376 10.80 3.99 4.37
CA ALA A 376 10.33 5.31 3.94
C ALA A 376 8.79 5.37 3.83
N PHE A 377 8.10 4.26 3.54
CA PHE A 377 6.64 4.24 3.41
C PHE A 377 5.92 4.67 4.69
N GLY A 378 6.38 4.19 5.85
CA GLY A 378 5.79 4.56 7.14
C GLY A 378 5.83 6.07 7.36
N THR A 379 6.98 6.71 7.10
CA THR A 379 7.12 8.17 7.25
C THR A 379 6.26 8.96 6.27
N VAL A 380 6.17 8.53 5.01
CA VAL A 380 5.35 9.21 3.99
C VAL A 380 3.86 9.11 4.34
N PHE A 381 3.40 7.98 4.89
CA PHE A 381 2.02 7.84 5.34
C PHE A 381 1.70 8.81 6.48
N MET A 382 2.64 9.02 7.40
CA MET A 382 2.49 10.04 8.45
C MET A 382 2.35 11.44 7.84
N PHE A 383 3.22 11.83 6.91
CA PHE A 383 3.17 13.15 6.27
C PHE A 383 1.89 13.38 5.47
N ILE A 384 1.43 12.40 4.69
CA ILE A 384 0.14 12.48 3.98
C ILE A 384 -1.00 12.69 4.99
N THR A 385 -0.99 11.90 6.05
CA THR A 385 -2.06 11.89 7.04
C THR A 385 -2.06 13.19 7.87
N ALA A 386 -0.89 13.78 8.13
CA ALA A 386 -0.77 15.06 8.81
C ALA A 386 -0.99 16.29 7.91
N SER A 387 -0.82 16.15 6.60
CA SER A 387 -1.12 17.24 5.64
C SER A 387 -2.62 17.58 5.54
N ALA A 388 -3.49 16.73 6.10
CA ALA A 388 -4.92 16.94 6.06
C ALA A 388 -5.36 18.07 7.00
N PRO A 389 -6.03 19.12 6.49
CA PRO A 389 -6.44 20.25 7.31
C PRO A 389 -7.54 19.90 8.31
N THR A 390 -8.36 18.89 8.01
CA THR A 390 -9.42 18.41 8.91
C THR A 390 -9.60 16.90 8.78
N ASN A 391 -10.11 16.26 9.84
CA ASN A 391 -10.42 14.82 9.82
C ASN A 391 -11.52 14.43 8.81
N THR A 392 -12.33 15.39 8.34
CA THR A 392 -13.43 15.12 7.40
C THR A 392 -12.97 14.95 5.95
N VAL A 393 -11.76 15.40 5.60
CA VAL A 393 -11.17 15.23 4.25
C VAL A 393 -10.00 14.25 4.24
N LEU A 394 -9.72 13.61 5.39
CA LEU A 394 -8.58 12.72 5.55
C LEU A 394 -8.67 11.50 4.64
N GLY A 395 -9.89 10.98 4.40
CA GLY A 395 -10.14 9.92 3.43
C GLY A 395 -9.78 10.37 2.02
N ALA A 396 -10.26 11.54 1.58
CA ALA A 396 -9.94 12.08 0.28
C ALA A 396 -8.43 12.23 0.04
N ILE A 397 -7.67 12.73 1.03
CA ILE A 397 -6.21 12.94 0.92
C ILE A 397 -5.46 11.61 0.86
N ASN A 398 -5.76 10.67 1.76
CA ASN A 398 -5.17 9.32 1.70
C ASN A 398 -5.57 8.57 0.43
N GLY A 399 -6.79 8.78 -0.07
CA GLY A 399 -7.28 8.24 -1.33
C GLY A 399 -6.54 8.80 -2.55
N LEU A 400 -6.25 10.10 -2.57
CA LEU A 400 -5.41 10.74 -3.61
C LEU A 400 -3.98 10.18 -3.57
N GLY A 401 -3.39 10.10 -2.37
CA GLY A 401 -2.09 9.46 -2.15
C GLY A 401 -2.06 8.04 -2.69
N GLN A 402 -3.02 7.21 -2.29
CA GLN A 402 -3.12 5.82 -2.75
C GLN A 402 -3.34 5.72 -4.25
N THR A 403 -4.18 6.57 -4.85
CA THR A 403 -4.41 6.59 -6.30
C THR A 403 -3.12 6.86 -7.07
N SER A 404 -2.38 7.89 -6.66
CA SER A 404 -1.11 8.26 -7.29
C SER A 404 -0.07 7.15 -7.17
N ALA A 405 0.00 6.51 -6.00
CA ALA A 405 0.92 5.40 -5.77
C ALA A 405 0.51 4.14 -6.54
N SER A 406 -0.78 3.81 -6.64
CA SER A 406 -1.25 2.66 -7.44
C SER A 406 -0.96 2.87 -8.92
N MET A 407 -1.13 4.09 -9.45
CA MET A 407 -0.73 4.41 -10.82
C MET A 407 0.79 4.22 -11.03
N ALA A 408 1.59 4.70 -10.09
CA ALA A 408 3.03 4.50 -10.11
C ALA A 408 3.43 3.00 -10.06
N ARG A 409 2.74 2.19 -9.25
CA ARG A 409 2.96 0.73 -9.18
C ARG A 409 2.55 0.01 -10.46
N ALA A 410 1.51 0.47 -11.15
CA ALA A 410 1.08 -0.10 -12.41
C ALA A 410 2.08 0.14 -13.55
N LEU A 411 2.73 1.31 -13.58
CA LEU A 411 3.66 1.70 -14.65
C LEU A 411 5.12 1.32 -14.36
N GLY A 412 5.50 1.27 -13.08
CA GLY A 412 6.88 1.06 -12.61
C GLY A 412 7.59 -0.14 -13.24
N PRO A 413 7.09 -1.38 -13.04
CA PRO A 413 7.74 -2.58 -13.56
C PRO A 413 7.95 -2.52 -15.07
N ALA A 414 6.91 -2.18 -15.83
CA ALA A 414 6.95 -2.18 -17.28
C ALA A 414 8.00 -1.19 -17.82
N LEU A 415 8.06 0.02 -17.26
CA LEU A 415 9.05 1.02 -17.66
C LEU A 415 10.47 0.61 -17.25
N ALA A 416 10.64 0.09 -16.04
CA ALA A 416 11.94 -0.31 -15.52
C ALA A 416 12.53 -1.52 -16.26
N THR A 417 11.74 -2.56 -16.49
CA THR A 417 12.19 -3.78 -17.19
C THR A 417 12.45 -3.52 -18.67
N SER A 418 11.59 -2.74 -19.34
CA SER A 418 11.81 -2.34 -20.74
C SER A 418 13.09 -1.52 -20.88
N LEU A 419 13.32 -0.57 -19.97
CA LEU A 419 14.55 0.20 -19.96
C LEU A 419 15.78 -0.67 -19.70
N PHE A 420 15.68 -1.67 -18.81
CA PHE A 420 16.76 -2.62 -18.59
C PHE A 420 17.06 -3.46 -19.83
N ALA A 421 16.02 -3.97 -20.52
CA ALA A 421 16.18 -4.76 -21.73
C ALA A 421 16.87 -3.96 -22.84
N VAL A 422 16.36 -2.75 -23.15
CA VAL A 422 16.95 -1.85 -24.14
C VAL A 422 18.38 -1.45 -23.77
N SER A 423 18.62 -1.23 -22.47
CA SER A 423 19.94 -0.91 -21.93
C SER A 423 20.95 -2.03 -22.22
N LYS A 424 20.56 -3.29 -22.03
CA LYS A 424 21.41 -4.45 -22.34
C LYS A 424 21.59 -4.66 -23.84
N GLU A 425 20.53 -4.59 -24.64
CA GLU A 425 20.58 -4.78 -26.10
C GLU A 425 21.48 -3.76 -26.80
N ARG A 426 21.33 -2.47 -26.45
CA ARG A 426 22.11 -1.37 -27.04
C ARG A 426 23.41 -1.07 -26.29
N ASN A 427 23.74 -1.85 -25.27
CA ASN A 427 24.89 -1.67 -24.38
C ASN A 427 25.04 -0.23 -23.85
N ILE A 428 23.91 0.39 -23.47
CA ILE A 428 23.87 1.77 -22.96
C ILE A 428 24.38 1.74 -21.52
N LEU A 429 25.42 2.52 -21.20
CA LEU A 429 26.04 2.58 -19.87
C LEU A 429 26.44 1.18 -19.34
N ALA A 430 27.09 0.37 -20.19
CA ALA A 430 27.45 -1.01 -19.88
C ALA A 430 26.24 -1.89 -19.48
N GLY A 431 25.05 -1.57 -20.01
CA GLY A 431 23.83 -2.29 -19.70
C GLY A 431 23.16 -1.89 -18.38
N ASN A 432 23.64 -0.86 -17.69
CA ASN A 432 23.14 -0.44 -16.37
C ASN A 432 22.29 0.84 -16.40
N ALA A 433 21.84 1.30 -17.57
CA ALA A 433 21.09 2.54 -17.71
C ALA A 433 19.80 2.58 -16.86
N ALA A 434 19.12 1.44 -16.71
CA ALA A 434 17.93 1.35 -15.85
C ALA A 434 18.23 1.72 -14.38
N TYR A 435 19.33 1.23 -13.82
CA TYR A 435 19.73 1.58 -12.45
C TYR A 435 20.16 3.03 -12.33
N VAL A 436 20.86 3.57 -13.34
CA VAL A 436 21.26 4.97 -13.37
C VAL A 436 20.03 5.89 -13.36
N VAL A 437 19.00 5.55 -14.13
CA VAL A 437 17.72 6.28 -14.10
C VAL A 437 17.03 6.16 -12.74
N LEU A 438 16.98 4.97 -12.14
CA LEU A 438 16.42 4.80 -10.79
C LEU A 438 17.18 5.60 -9.72
N ILE A 439 18.51 5.67 -9.81
CA ILE A 439 19.34 6.49 -8.91
C ILE A 439 19.04 7.98 -9.11
N MET A 440 18.89 8.45 -10.35
CA MET A 440 18.48 9.83 -10.63
C MET A 440 17.10 10.13 -10.05
N LEU A 441 16.14 9.23 -10.23
CA LEU A 441 14.79 9.36 -9.67
C LEU A 441 14.81 9.32 -8.13
N ALA A 442 15.69 8.55 -7.51
CA ALA A 442 15.91 8.59 -6.06
C ALA A 442 16.51 9.93 -5.60
N GLY A 443 17.37 10.55 -6.41
CA GLY A 443 17.83 11.93 -6.20
C GLY A 443 16.68 12.94 -6.27
N VAL A 444 15.77 12.80 -7.23
CA VAL A 444 14.55 13.62 -7.33
C VAL A 444 13.63 13.39 -6.14
N LEU A 445 13.45 12.14 -5.68
CA LEU A 445 12.69 11.82 -4.48
C LEU A 445 13.31 12.50 -3.24
N ARG A 446 14.64 12.49 -3.13
CA ARG A 446 15.35 13.19 -2.06
C ARG A 446 15.13 14.71 -2.11
N TRP A 447 15.12 15.30 -3.30
CA TRP A 447 14.81 16.71 -3.50
C TRP A 447 13.34 17.04 -3.19
N LEU A 448 12.38 16.21 -3.60
CA LEU A 448 10.98 16.34 -3.21
C LEU A 448 10.80 16.19 -1.69
N GLY A 449 11.60 15.32 -1.06
CA GLY A 449 11.63 15.13 0.38
C GLY A 449 12.14 16.34 1.16
N SER A 450 12.97 17.20 0.56
CA SER A 450 13.45 18.42 1.23
C SER A 450 12.37 19.45 1.42
N GLN A 451 11.31 19.38 0.62
CA GLN A 451 10.14 20.24 0.71
C GLN A 451 9.14 19.77 1.78
N LEU A 452 9.34 18.60 2.39
CA LEU A 452 8.53 18.15 3.52
C LEU A 452 8.83 18.98 4.78
N PRO A 453 7.82 19.20 5.65
CA PRO A 453 8.03 19.87 6.93
C PRO A 453 8.96 19.05 7.84
N ASP A 454 9.71 19.74 8.70
CA ASP A 454 10.67 19.10 9.62
C ASP A 454 9.97 18.25 10.69
N GLU A 455 8.80 18.69 11.12
CA GLU A 455 7.96 18.02 12.12
C GLU A 455 6.57 17.71 11.56
N VAL A 456 5.95 16.68 12.13
CA VAL A 456 4.57 16.29 11.86
C VAL A 456 3.70 17.04 12.85
N GLN A 457 3.10 18.16 12.42
CA GLN A 457 2.24 18.99 13.27
C GLN A 457 0.93 18.27 13.62
N ASP A 458 0.40 18.54 14.81
CA ASP A 458 -0.92 18.07 15.21
C ASP A 458 -2.01 18.79 14.41
N ARG A 459 -3.04 18.06 13.97
CA ARG A 459 -4.10 18.60 13.10
C ARG A 459 -5.04 19.62 13.78
N ASN A 460 -4.94 19.78 15.09
CA ASN A 460 -5.81 20.63 15.90
C ASN A 460 -5.11 21.90 16.39
N GLU A 461 -3.86 22.12 15.99
CA GLU A 461 -3.06 23.34 16.24
C GLU A 461 -2.83 24.05 14.91
#